data_AF-A0A662M0N5-F1
#
_entry.id   AF-A0A662M0N5-F1
#
_cell.length_a   1.000
_cell.length_b   1.000
_cell.length_c   1.000
_cell.angle_alpha   90.00
_cell.angle_beta   90.00
_cell.angle_gamma   90.00
#
_symmetry.space_group_name_H-M   'P 1'
#
loop_
_entity.id
_entity.type
_entity.pdbx_description
1 polymer ?
#
loop_
_entity_poly.entity_id
_entity_poly.type
_entity_poly.pdbx_seq_one_letter_code
_entity_poly.pdbx_strand_id
1 'polypeptide(L)' 'MPRLVRGTLKIPPTEDLATFQYKMLLKNYIYRAKISDNGSFEVLLRDLQDEDSLELLKKEFDVIEIREVINIEKLEI' A
#
# COMPACT_ATOMS: atom_id res chain seq x y z
N MET A 1 2.54 11.18 -8.48
CA MET A 1 3.65 10.39 -9.05
C MET A 1 3.58 8.96 -8.51
N PRO A 2 4.02 7.93 -9.24
CA PRO A 2 4.01 6.55 -8.76
C PRO A 2 5.08 6.32 -7.68
N ARG A 3 4.68 5.74 -6.55
CA ARG A 3 5.54 5.49 -5.39
C ARG A 3 5.46 4.03 -4.98
N LEU A 4 6.62 3.39 -4.82
CA LEU A 4 6.69 2.09 -4.13
C LEU A 4 6.76 2.36 -2.63
N VAL A 5 5.85 1.76 -1.87
CA VAL A 5 5.79 1.90 -0.42
C VAL A 5 5.88 0.53 0.23
N ARG A 6 6.75 0.42 1.23
CA ARG A 6 6.94 -0.79 2.02
C ARG A 6 6.71 -0.50 3.49
N GLY A 7 6.07 -1.42 4.17
CA GLY A 7 5.75 -1.23 5.57
C GLY A 7 5.15 -2.48 6.21
N THR A 8 4.55 -2.26 7.38
CA THR A 8 3.78 -3.27 8.11
C THR A 8 2.39 -2.72 8.37
N LEU A 9 1.37 -3.53 8.14
CA LEU A 9 -0.03 -3.21 8.44
C LEU A 9 -0.64 -4.28 9.34
N LYS A 10 -1.77 -3.95 9.97
CA LYS A 10 -2.54 -4.91 10.76
C LYS A 10 -3.55 -5.63 9.88
N ILE A 11 -3.42 -6.96 9.78
CA ILE A 11 -4.42 -7.80 9.11
C ILE A 11 -5.45 -8.23 10.17
N PRO A 12 -6.75 -7.93 9.98
CA PRO A 12 -7.78 -8.39 10.90
C PRO A 12 -7.79 -9.93 10.97
N PRO A 13 -7.86 -10.54 12.17
CA PRO A 13 -7.83 -12.00 12.32
C PRO A 13 -9.04 -12.70 11.69
N THR A 14 -10.09 -11.93 11.40
CA THR A 14 -11.33 -12.38 10.77
C THR A 14 -11.25 -12.40 9.24
N GLU A 15 -10.16 -11.93 8.64
CA GLU A 15 -10.04 -11.76 7.20
C GLU A 15 -8.88 -12.60 6.65
N ASP A 16 -9.14 -13.36 5.57
CA ASP A 16 -8.08 -14.09 4.89
C ASP A 16 -7.19 -13.14 4.07
N LEU A 17 -5.91 -13.50 3.96
CA LEU A 17 -4.90 -12.67 3.31
C LEU A 17 -5.26 -12.32 1.85
N ALA A 18 -5.85 -13.27 1.11
CA ALA A 18 -6.20 -13.09 -0.29
C ALA A 18 -7.33 -12.06 -0.45
N THR A 19 -8.36 -12.15 0.39
CA THR A 19 -9.46 -11.17 0.45
C THR A 19 -8.95 -9.80 0.87
N PHE A 20 -8.09 -9.72 1.89
CA PHE A 20 -7.52 -8.44 2.33
C PHE A 20 -6.69 -7.78 1.21
N GLN A 21 -5.83 -8.56 0.54
CA GLN A 21 -5.07 -8.07 -0.61
C GLN A 21 -5.98 -7.65 -1.77
N TYR A 22 -7.04 -8.41 -2.04
CA TYR A 22 -8.03 -8.05 -3.06
C TYR A 22 -8.71 -6.72 -2.72
N LYS A 23 -9.09 -6.47 -1.47
CA LYS A 23 -9.65 -5.17 -1.03
C LYS A 23 -8.69 -4.01 -1.24
N MET A 24 -7.38 -4.21 -1.02
CA MET A 24 -6.37 -3.19 -1.34
C MET A 24 -6.34 -2.91 -2.84
N LEU A 25 -6.37 -3.93 -3.69
CA LEU A 25 -6.36 -3.75 -5.15
C LEU A 25 -7.62 -3.10 -5.72
N LEU A 26 -8.74 -3.11 -4.98
CA LEU A 26 -9.95 -2.37 -5.36
C LEU A 26 -9.80 -0.84 -5.22
N LYS A 27 -8.75 -0.37 -4.53
CA LYS A 27 -8.50 1.06 -4.35
C LYS A 27 -7.91 1.65 -5.63
N ASN A 28 -8.54 2.70 -6.14
CA ASN A 28 -8.15 3.38 -7.36
C ASN A 28 -6.74 4.03 -7.31
N TYR A 29 -6.14 4.15 -6.13
CA TYR A 29 -4.79 4.68 -5.93
C TYR A 29 -3.72 3.60 -5.73
N ILE A 30 -4.09 2.32 -5.74
CA ILE A 30 -3.18 1.16 -5.59
C ILE A 30 -3.11 0.41 -6.92
N TYR A 31 -1.95 0.44 -7.59
CA TYR A 31 -1.72 -0.32 -8.82
C TYR A 31 -1.37 -1.79 -8.56
N ARG A 32 -0.60 -2.05 -7.50
CA ARG A 32 -0.17 -3.39 -7.09
C ARG A 32 -0.08 -3.42 -5.57
N ALA A 33 -0.43 -4.57 -5.00
CA ALA A 33 -0.29 -4.85 -3.59
C ALA A 33 0.18 -6.29 -3.42
N LYS A 34 1.22 -6.48 -2.61
CA LYS A 34 1.67 -7.78 -2.14
C LYS A 34 1.76 -7.72 -0.63
N ILE A 35 1.14 -8.68 0.05
CA ILE A 35 1.06 -8.73 1.50
C ILE A 35 1.49 -10.12 1.95
N SER A 36 2.22 -10.16 3.06
CA SER A 36 2.65 -11.40 3.72
C SER A 36 1.83 -11.64 4.98
N ASP A 37 1.77 -12.89 5.45
CA ASP A 37 1.01 -13.28 6.65
C ASP A 37 1.39 -12.50 7.92
N ASN A 38 2.63 -11.99 7.99
CA ASN A 38 3.11 -11.18 9.10
C ASN A 38 2.74 -9.69 9.00
N GLY A 39 1.88 -9.31 8.05
CA GLY A 39 1.47 -7.92 7.81
C GLY A 39 2.49 -7.07 7.04
N SER A 40 3.64 -7.62 6.66
CA SER A 40 4.58 -6.90 5.78
C SER A 40 3.93 -6.71 4.41
N PHE A 41 4.02 -5.50 3.87
CA PHE A 41 3.45 -5.18 2.56
C PHE A 41 4.44 -4.45 1.66
N GLU A 42 4.20 -4.60 0.36
CA GLU A 42 4.76 -3.79 -0.71
C GLU A 42 3.62 -3.36 -1.63
N VAL A 43 3.45 -2.05 -1.78
CA VAL A 43 2.37 -1.46 -2.59
C VAL A 43 2.91 -0.41 -3.55
N LEU A 44 2.39 -0.45 -4.76
CA LEU A 44 2.63 0.56 -5.77
C LEU A 44 1.48 1.55 -5.76
N LEU A 45 1.71 2.74 -5.23
CA LEU A 45 0.74 3.82 -5.13
C LEU A 45 0.84 4.74 -6.34
N ARG A 46 -0.27 5.40 -6.69
CA ARG A 46 -0.31 6.56 -7.57
C ARG A 46 -1.11 7.66 -6.90
N ASP A 47 -0.57 8.87 -6.88
CA ASP A 47 -1.32 10.00 -6.36
C ASP A 47 -2.56 10.26 -7.21
N LEU A 48 -3.68 10.53 -6.53
CA LEU A 48 -4.88 11.03 -7.16
C LEU A 48 -4.81 12.55 -7.24
N GLN A 49 -5.66 13.15 -8.06
CA GLN A 49 -5.77 14.60 -8.11
C GLN A 49 -6.18 15.11 -6.71
N ASP A 50 -5.34 15.97 -6.13
CA ASP A 50 -5.52 16.61 -4.81
C ASP A 50 -5.48 15.68 -3.57
N GLU A 51 -5.10 14.40 -3.70
CA GLU A 51 -5.00 13.47 -2.57
C GLU A 51 -3.66 12.72 -2.50
N ASP A 52 -3.00 12.78 -1.33
CA ASP A 52 -1.81 11.97 -1.05
C ASP A 52 -2.22 10.52 -0.75
N SER A 53 -1.90 9.64 -1.69
CA SER A 53 -2.27 8.23 -1.61
C SER A 53 -1.58 7.45 -0.49
N LEU A 54 -0.47 7.96 0.05
CA LEU A 54 0.16 7.38 1.24
C LEU A 54 -0.70 7.63 2.49
N GLU A 55 -1.30 8.81 2.60
CA GLU A 55 -2.19 9.14 3.70
C GLU A 55 -3.52 8.37 3.60
N LEU A 56 -4.03 8.16 2.38
CA LEU A 56 -5.17 7.26 2.14
C LEU A 56 -4.87 5.83 2.60
N LEU A 57 -3.71 5.30 2.21
CA LEU A 57 -3.27 3.96 2.61
C LEU A 57 -3.25 3.80 4.14
N LYS A 58 -2.66 4.78 4.84
CA LYS A 58 -2.59 4.77 6.31
C LYS A 58 -3.97 4.81 6.95
N LYS A 59 -4.87 5.65 6.44
CA LYS A 59 -6.23 5.81 6.96
C LYS A 59 -7.10 4.58 6.74
N GLU A 60 -6.95 3.89 5.61
CA GLU A 60 -7.86 2.82 5.19
C GLU A 60 -7.43 1.41 5.63
N PHE A 61 -6.14 1.15 5.87
CA PHE A 61 -5.62 -0.21 6.06
C PHE A 61 -4.83 -0.44 7.36
N ASP A 62 -5.02 0.40 8.38
CA ASP A 62 -4.38 0.27 9.71
C ASP A 62 -2.87 -0.02 9.61
N VAL A 63 -2.16 0.91 8.94
CA VAL A 63 -0.71 0.82 8.74
C VAL A 63 0.00 1.08 10.06
N ILE A 64 0.79 0.12 10.51
CA ILE A 64 1.57 0.19 11.75
C ILE A 64 2.85 1.01 11.54
N GLU A 65 3.57 0.75 10.44
CA GLU A 65 4.87 1.36 10.16
C GLU A 65 5.10 1.48 8.64
N ILE A 66 5.66 2.60 8.19
CA ILE A 66 6.24 2.76 6.85
C ILE A 66 7.76 2.69 6.97
N ARG A 67 8.38 1.73 6.28
CA ARG A 67 9.83 1.52 6.30
C ARG A 67 10.53 2.20 5.14
N GLU A 68 9.88 2.26 3.99
CA GLU A 68 10.49 2.77 2.77
C GLU A 68 9.44 3.41 1.85
N VAL A 69 9.81 4.53 1.23
CA VAL A 69 9.04 5.21 0.18
C VAL A 69 9.99 5.56 -0.96
N ILE A 70 9.79 4.94 -2.12
CA ILE A 70 10.64 5.12 -3.30
C ILE A 70 9.83 5.78 -4.42
N ASN A 71 10.29 6.93 -4.90
CA ASN A 71 9.70 7.59 -6.07
C ASN A 71 10.23 6.94 -7.34
N ILE A 72 9.36 6.31 -8.12
CA ILE A 72 9.79 5.46 -9.24
C ILE A 72 10.31 6.28 -10.43
N GLU A 73 9.81 7.50 -10.62
CA GLU A 73 10.33 8.42 -11.64
C GLU A 73 11.79 8.85 -11.39
N LYS A 74 12.30 8.69 -10.16
CA LYS A 74 13.71 8.99 -9.82
C LYS A 74 14.65 7.81 -10.05
N LEU A 75 14.14 6.68 -10.56
CA LEU A 75 14.90 5.46 -10.87
C LEU A 75 15.23 5.33 -12.37
N GLU A 76 14.92 6.34 -13.20
CA GLU A 76 15.37 6.36 -14.59
C GLU A 76 16.91 6.45 -14.65
N ILE A 77 17.52 5.39 -15.18
CA ILE A 77 18.97 5.23 -15.47
C ILE A 77 19.25 5.80 -16.85
#